data_AF-A0A7S0NWI3-F1
#
_entry.id   AF-A0A7S0NWI3-F1
#
_cell.length_a   1.000
_cell.length_b   1.000
_cell.length_c   1.000
_cell.angle_alpha   90.00
_cell.angle_beta   90.00
_cell.angle_gamma   90.00
#
_symmetry.space_group_name_H-M   'P 1'
#
loop_
_entity.id
_entity.type
_entity.pdbx_description
1 polymer ?
#
loop_
_entity_poly.entity_id
_entity_poly.type
_entity_poly.pdbx_seq_one_letter_code
_entity_poly.pdbx_strand_id
1 'polypeptide(L)'
;GARDFSHGPLMARRRQERRVYFGTITHALPAGTRDADDPAYFVFKMDDGDQEDLEEDEALEAIALYESIQREAQERDGPSPLQEVVMLLRHRLCTFCDRAALADFLEANQQWHATHS
;
A
#
# COMPACT_ATOMS: atom_id res chain seq x y z
N GLY A 1 -20.87 6.70 -1.74
CA GLY A 1 -20.70 5.52 -2.63
C GLY A 1 -19.56 4.71 -2.07
N ALA A 2 -19.83 3.47 -1.65
CA ALA A 2 -18.82 2.63 -1.00
C ALA A 2 -17.65 2.38 -1.97
N ARG A 3 -16.41 2.60 -1.49
CA ARG A 3 -15.21 2.24 -2.25
C ARG A 3 -15.21 0.73 -2.49
N ASP A 4 -14.98 0.35 -3.73
CA ASP A 4 -14.87 -1.03 -4.15
C ASP A 4 -13.53 -1.60 -3.63
N PHE A 5 -13.61 -2.62 -2.76
CA PHE A 5 -12.45 -3.33 -2.19
C PHE A 5 -11.88 -4.41 -3.13
N SER A 6 -12.30 -4.41 -4.40
CA SER A 6 -11.85 -5.34 -5.45
C SER A 6 -10.33 -5.35 -5.70
N HIS A 7 -9.58 -4.38 -5.19
CA HIS A 7 -8.13 -4.27 -5.31
C HIS A 7 -7.37 -4.97 -4.17
N GLY A 8 -8.08 -5.66 -3.27
CA GLY A 8 -7.50 -6.39 -2.15
C GLY A 8 -7.58 -5.66 -0.82
N PRO A 9 -7.18 -6.34 0.28
CA PRO A 9 -7.23 -5.80 1.64
C PRO A 9 -6.45 -4.47 1.78
N LEU A 10 -7.09 -3.44 2.36
CA LEU A 10 -6.43 -2.15 2.62
C LEU A 10 -5.70 -2.21 3.96
N MET A 11 -4.37 -2.16 3.93
CA MET A 11 -3.55 -2.11 5.14
C MET A 11 -3.73 -0.78 5.86
N ALA A 12 -3.90 -0.85 7.18
CA ALA A 12 -4.11 0.33 8.02
C ALA A 12 -3.36 0.18 9.36
N ARG A 13 -2.99 1.32 9.94
CA ARG A 13 -2.38 1.42 11.25
C ARG A 13 -3.27 2.28 12.14
N ARG A 14 -3.76 1.72 13.24
CA ARG A 14 -4.59 2.45 14.21
C ARG A 14 -3.80 2.74 15.47
N ARG A 15 -4.00 3.93 16.04
CA ARG A 15 -3.51 4.28 17.37
C ARG A 15 -4.68 4.35 18.35
N GLN A 16 -4.65 3.52 19.38
CA GLN A 16 -5.64 3.55 20.46
C GLN A 16 -4.89 3.73 21.77
N GLU A 17 -5.20 4.80 22.50
CA GLU A 17 -4.48 5.23 23.71
C GLU A 17 -2.95 5.27 23.51
N ARG A 18 -2.24 4.28 24.05
CA ARG A 18 -0.76 4.14 24.01
C ARG A 18 -0.29 2.99 23.14
N ARG A 19 -1.21 2.31 22.45
CA ARG A 19 -0.91 1.14 21.60
C ARG A 19 -1.14 1.47 20.13
N VAL A 20 -0.39 0.75 19.29
CA VAL A 20 -0.46 0.85 17.84
C VAL A 20 -0.80 -0.55 17.33
N TYR A 21 -1.84 -0.62 16.52
CA TYR A 21 -2.33 -1.86 15.94
C TYR A 21 -2.17 -1.80 14.42
N PHE A 22 -1.67 -2.89 13.86
CA PHE A 22 -1.63 -3.12 12.43
C PHE A 22 -2.73 -4.09 12.06
N GLY A 23 -3.29 -3.88 10.88
CA GLY A 23 -4.38 -4.70 10.40
C GLY A 23 -4.85 -4.27 9.03
N THR A 24 -6.04 -4.75 8.70
CA THR A 24 -6.63 -4.63 7.38
C THR A 24 -8.06 -4.14 7.48
N ILE A 25 -8.41 -3.13 6.70
CA ILE A 25 -9.82 -2.80 6.44
C ILE A 25 -10.35 -3.80 5.41
N THR A 26 -11.33 -4.59 5.83
CA THR A 26 -11.81 -5.75 5.06
C THR A 26 -13.08 -5.46 4.27
N HIS A 27 -13.98 -4.62 4.79
CA HIS A 27 -15.22 -4.20 4.15
C HIS A 27 -15.80 -2.96 4.83
N ALA A 28 -16.77 -2.31 4.17
CA ALA A 28 -17.54 -1.21 4.74
C ALA A 28 -18.98 -1.66 5.02
N LEU A 29 -19.50 -1.24 6.17
CA LEU A 29 -20.91 -1.32 6.53
C LEU A 29 -21.56 0.01 6.15
N PRO A 30 -22.60 0.01 5.31
CA PRO A 30 -23.26 1.26 4.91
C PRO A 30 -23.90 1.98 6.10
N ALA A 31 -24.09 3.28 5.97
CA ALA A 31 -24.87 4.06 6.93
C ALA A 31 -26.29 3.46 7.06
N GLY A 32 -26.89 3.58 8.25
CA GLY A 32 -28.22 3.04 8.48
C GLY A 32 -28.27 1.53 8.80
N THR A 33 -27.11 0.85 8.92
CA THR A 33 -27.07 -0.62 9.04
C THR A 33 -27.56 -1.12 10.39
N ARG A 34 -27.28 -0.42 11.49
CA ARG A 34 -27.75 -0.80 12.83
C ARG A 34 -28.94 0.08 13.23
N ASP A 35 -28.77 1.40 13.16
CA ASP A 35 -29.82 2.39 13.32
C ASP A 35 -29.86 3.38 12.14
N ALA A 36 -31.03 3.96 11.87
CA ALA A 36 -31.26 4.83 10.70
C ALA A 36 -30.34 6.06 10.64
N ASP A 37 -29.84 6.51 11.79
CA ASP A 37 -28.96 7.67 11.94
C ASP A 37 -27.46 7.29 12.00
N ASP A 38 -27.12 6.01 11.87
CA ASP A 38 -25.74 5.57 12.00
C ASP A 38 -24.89 5.95 10.79
N PRO A 39 -23.64 6.39 11.01
CA PRO A 39 -22.68 6.62 9.95
C PRO A 39 -22.27 5.30 9.28
N ALA A 40 -21.58 5.41 8.14
CA ALA A 40 -20.94 4.24 7.53
C ALA A 40 -19.72 3.83 8.38
N TYR A 41 -19.56 2.52 8.59
CA TYR A 41 -18.43 1.97 9.32
C TYR A 41 -17.50 1.18 8.41
N PHE A 42 -16.23 1.09 8.78
CA PHE A 42 -15.18 0.36 8.09
C PHE A 42 -14.62 -0.70 9.04
N VAL A 43 -14.75 -1.97 8.68
CA VAL A 43 -14.35 -3.07 9.56
C VAL A 43 -12.85 -3.28 9.44
N PHE A 44 -12.13 -2.88 10.49
CA PHE A 44 -10.70 -3.07 10.66
C PHE A 44 -10.43 -4.34 11.44
N LYS A 45 -9.75 -5.29 10.79
CA LYS A 45 -9.31 -6.54 11.40
C LYS A 45 -7.83 -6.45 11.78
N MET A 46 -7.54 -6.62 13.05
CA MET A 46 -6.20 -6.63 13.61
C MET A 46 -5.49 -7.97 13.37
N ASP A 47 -4.15 -7.95 13.38
CA ASP A 47 -3.32 -9.14 13.15
C ASP A 47 -3.48 -10.20 14.26
N ASP A 48 -3.89 -9.80 15.46
CA ASP A 48 -4.22 -10.70 16.58
C ASP A 48 -5.59 -11.39 16.42
N GLY A 49 -6.35 -11.03 15.38
CA GLY A 49 -7.64 -11.63 15.03
C GLY A 49 -8.84 -10.83 15.51
N ASP A 50 -8.64 -9.79 16.32
CA ASP A 50 -9.70 -8.93 16.81
C ASP A 50 -10.22 -8.00 15.70
N GLN A 51 -11.43 -7.49 15.87
CA GLN A 51 -12.11 -6.62 14.91
C GLN A 51 -12.66 -5.38 15.60
N GLU A 52 -12.54 -4.26 14.91
CA GLU A 52 -13.13 -2.99 15.31
C GLU A 52 -13.82 -2.31 14.13
N ASP A 53 -14.92 -1.62 14.43
CA ASP A 53 -15.61 -0.75 13.48
C ASP A 53 -14.98 0.64 13.58
N LEU A 54 -14.53 1.18 12.44
CA LEU A 54 -14.01 2.54 12.34
C LEU A 54 -15.00 3.44 11.62
N GLU A 55 -15.13 4.68 12.06
CA GLU A 55 -15.79 5.70 11.26
C GLU A 55 -14.94 6.08 10.03
N GLU A 56 -15.53 6.85 9.10
CA GLU A 56 -14.84 7.22 7.85
C GLU A 56 -13.54 8.00 8.09
N ASP A 57 -13.56 8.95 9.03
CA ASP A 57 -12.41 9.76 9.40
C ASP A 57 -11.33 8.92 10.10
N GLU A 58 -11.72 8.03 11.02
CA GLU A 58 -10.80 7.10 11.68
C GLU A 58 -10.15 6.12 10.68
N ALA A 59 -10.91 5.63 9.70
CA ALA A 59 -10.40 4.75 8.65
C ALA A 59 -9.40 5.48 7.75
N LEU A 60 -9.68 6.73 7.36
CA LEU A 60 -8.78 7.56 6.57
C LEU A 60 -7.50 7.89 7.33
N GLU A 61 -7.60 8.24 8.62
CA GLU A 61 -6.43 8.45 9.47
C GLU A 61 -5.58 7.19 9.54
N ALA A 62 -6.20 6.02 9.76
CA ALA A 62 -5.47 4.77 9.89
C ALA A 62 -4.72 4.36 8.60
N ILE A 63 -5.32 4.61 7.43
CA ILE A 63 -4.67 4.41 6.13
C ILE A 63 -3.49 5.37 5.97
N ALA A 64 -3.71 6.68 6.18
CA ALA A 64 -2.67 7.69 6.02
C ALA A 64 -1.47 7.43 6.96
N LEU A 65 -1.78 6.98 8.17
CA LEU A 65 -0.79 6.65 9.18
C LEU A 65 0.02 5.39 8.82
N TYR A 66 -0.55 4.44 8.07
CA TYR A 66 0.20 3.31 7.51
C TYR A 66 1.12 3.74 6.35
N GLU A 67 0.59 4.55 5.42
CA GLU A 67 1.36 5.07 4.29
C GLU A 67 2.56 5.91 4.73
N SER A 68 2.42 6.68 5.83
CA SER A 68 3.51 7.48 6.37
C SER A 68 4.69 6.60 6.81
N ILE A 69 4.44 5.44 7.45
CA ILE A 69 5.51 4.51 7.82
C ILE A 69 6.18 3.94 6.59
N GLN A 70 5.40 3.54 5.58
CA GLN A 70 5.97 2.97 4.37
C GLN A 70 6.91 3.97 3.70
N ARG A 71 6.55 5.26 3.70
CA ARG A 71 7.40 6.33 3.22
C ARG A 71 8.65 6.52 4.09
N GLU A 72 8.49 6.60 5.40
CA GLU A 72 9.63 6.71 6.34
C GLU A 72 10.58 5.51 6.23
N ALA A 73 10.07 4.30 6.04
CA ALA A 73 10.86 3.09 5.82
C ALA A 73 11.64 3.17 4.50
N GLN A 74 10.99 3.59 3.41
CA GLN A 74 11.66 3.81 2.12
C GLN A 74 12.73 4.91 2.19
N GLU A 75 12.49 5.98 2.94
CA GLU A 75 13.45 7.06 3.13
C GLU A 75 14.64 6.62 4.01
N ARG A 76 14.41 5.78 5.02
CA ARG A 76 15.46 5.25 5.89
C ARG A 76 16.33 4.20 5.22
N ASP A 77 15.72 3.28 4.51
CA ASP A 77 16.43 2.17 3.86
C ASP A 77 16.97 2.55 2.47
N GLY A 78 16.66 3.77 2.01
CA GLY A 78 16.98 4.25 0.67
C GLY A 78 16.24 3.44 -0.40
N PRO A 79 16.39 3.78 -1.69
CA PRO A 79 15.99 2.86 -2.74
C PRO A 79 16.72 1.55 -2.52
N SER A 80 16.02 0.42 -2.64
CA SER A 80 16.69 -0.88 -2.56
C SER A 80 17.86 -0.90 -3.55
N PRO A 81 18.94 -1.67 -3.31
CA PRO A 81 20.06 -1.75 -4.25
C PRO A 81 19.61 -2.07 -5.68
N LEU A 82 18.50 -2.79 -5.85
CA LEU A 82 17.86 -3.03 -7.15
C LEU A 82 17.18 -1.78 -7.72
N GLN A 83 16.46 -1.00 -6.91
CA GLN A 83 15.88 0.27 -7.33
C GLN A 83 16.95 1.32 -7.66
N GLU A 84 18.08 1.34 -6.94
CA GLU A 84 19.21 2.22 -7.21
C GLU A 84 19.89 1.84 -8.54
N VAL A 85 20.12 0.55 -8.78
CA VAL A 85 20.62 0.02 -10.06
C VAL A 85 19.64 0.35 -11.20
N VAL A 86 18.34 0.17 -11.00
CA VAL A 86 17.31 0.52 -12.00
C VAL A 86 17.28 2.02 -12.27
N MET A 87 17.41 2.87 -11.24
CA MET A 87 17.47 4.33 -11.41
C MET A 87 18.75 4.77 -12.14
N LEU A 88 19.91 4.18 -11.81
CA LEU A 88 21.18 4.42 -12.50
C LEU A 88 21.14 3.97 -13.95
N LEU A 89 20.55 2.80 -14.23
CA LEU A 89 20.36 2.29 -15.58
C LEU A 89 19.38 3.17 -16.36
N ARG A 90 18.28 3.60 -15.75
CA ARG A 90 17.33 4.53 -16.37
C ARG A 90 17.95 5.90 -16.65
N HIS A 91 18.77 6.44 -15.75
CA HIS A 91 19.48 7.70 -15.97
C HIS A 91 20.52 7.58 -17.10
N ARG A 92 21.28 6.48 -17.14
CA ARG A 92 22.19 6.18 -18.24
C ARG A 92 21.47 5.97 -19.58
N LEU A 93 20.33 5.29 -19.58
CA LEU A 93 19.51 5.07 -20.78
C LEU A 93 18.72 6.32 -21.20
N CYS A 94 18.44 7.26 -20.29
CA CYS A 94 17.89 8.58 -20.62
C CYS A 94 18.96 9.55 -21.13
N THR A 95 20.24 9.37 -20.76
CA THR A 95 21.35 10.19 -21.28
C THR A 95 21.92 9.64 -22.60
N PHE A 96 21.70 8.36 -22.91
CA PHE A 96 21.92 7.78 -24.23
C PHE A 96 20.58 7.56 -24.91
N CYS A 97 20.14 8.51 -25.73
CA CYS A 97 18.98 8.38 -26.61
C CYS A 97 19.18 7.27 -27.66
N ASP A 98 19.14 6.01 -27.26
CA ASP A 98 18.92 4.88 -28.15
C ASP A 98 17.80 3.99 -27.60
N ARG A 99 16.63 4.14 -28.21
CA ARG A 99 15.39 3.45 -27.81
C ARG A 99 15.53 1.92 -27.94
N ALA A 100 16.48 1.43 -28.74
CA ALA A 100 16.78 0.01 -28.88
C ALA A 100 17.43 -0.56 -27.61
N ALA A 101 18.41 0.14 -27.03
CA ALA A 101 19.12 -0.34 -25.84
C ALA A 101 18.21 -0.47 -24.60
N LEU A 102 17.18 0.38 -24.49
CA LEU A 102 16.17 0.26 -23.44
C LEU A 102 15.26 -0.97 -23.64
N ALA A 103 14.91 -1.31 -24.88
CA ALA A 103 14.07 -2.46 -25.18
C ALA A 103 14.81 -3.77 -24.85
N ASP A 104 16.06 -3.90 -25.29
CA ASP A 104 16.90 -5.07 -25.03
C ASP A 104 17.13 -5.29 -23.52
N PHE A 105 17.32 -4.20 -22.77
CA PHE A 105 17.47 -4.27 -21.32
C PHE A 105 16.18 -4.76 -20.62
N LEU A 106 15.02 -4.26 -21.04
CA LEU A 106 13.73 -4.67 -20.46
C LEU A 106 13.43 -6.15 -20.76
N GLU A 107 13.75 -6.63 -21.96
CA GLU A 107 13.59 -8.03 -22.35
C GLU A 107 14.52 -8.95 -21.56
N ALA A 108 15.79 -8.58 -21.42
CA ALA A 108 16.75 -9.33 -20.60
C ALA A 108 16.33 -9.40 -19.13
N ASN A 109 15.77 -8.32 -18.58
CA ASN A 109 15.28 -8.30 -17.20
C ASN A 109 14.07 -9.24 -17.03
N GLN A 110 13.15 -9.28 -18.00
CA GLN A 110 12.01 -10.20 -17.97
C GLN A 110 12.46 -11.67 -18.05
N GLN A 111 13.45 -11.98 -18.88
CA GLN A 111 14.01 -13.34 -18.97
C GLN A 111 14.72 -13.78 -17.68
N TRP A 112 15.43 -12.87 -17.01
CA TRP A 112 16.07 -13.18 -15.74
C TRP A 112 15.03 -13.56 -14.67
N HIS A 113 13.96 -12.78 -14.54
CA HIS A 113 12.86 -13.11 -13.62
C HIS A 113 12.16 -14.43 -13.97
N ALA A 114 11.97 -14.73 -15.26
CA ALA A 114 11.37 -15.99 -15.68
C ALA A 114 12.23 -17.23 -15.37
N THR A 115 13.54 -17.06 -15.20
CA THR A 115 14.49 -18.17 -14.97
C THR A 115 14.93 -18.33 -13.52
N HIS A 116 14.68 -17.33 -12.67
CA HIS A 116 15.13 -17.30 -11.27
C HIS A 116 13.98 -17.08 -10.27
N SER A 117 12.73 -17.33 -10.68
CA SER A 117 11.55 -17.41 -9.79
C SER A 117 11.27 -18.83 -9.32
#